data_AF-A0A3M1IRC0-F1
#
_entry.id   AF-A0A3M1IRC0-F1
#
_cell.length_a   1.000
_cell.length_b   1.000
_cell.length_c   1.000
_cell.angle_alpha   90.00
_cell.angle_beta   90.00
_cell.angle_gamma   90.00
#
_symmetry.space_group_name_H-M   'P 1'
#
loop_
_entity.id
_entity.type
_entity.pdbx_description
1 polymer ?
#
loop_
_entity_poly.entity_id
_entity_poly.type
_entity_poly.pdbx_seq_one_letter_code
_entity_poly.pdbx_strand_id
1 'polypeptide(L)'
;MWLALLSLVWALLATAGLTFAASLPAQAAGLVYNLENPEKVSRLTVTLNKSQTIRIEQPFAEALVGNSEVADVIPLTDRTLYVLGKQIGGTRLSILDSDKKLLGIMEIEVTYDAAAIERHFEKTLPGAQIKVSPVNGKILLTGYVPNAIALEKAVAIASQYAPDAVTNSLSVAGSQQVMLEVRFIEASRDATRNLGVSWNILNQNNPSNFSLNTNLPGGVGLGAFPTTVLPFGAMVARLLNGGTTADVVIQALEEKGLARRLAEPNLVALSGDTASFLAGGEFPFPIARGQDDITIEFKKFGVGLAFTPTVLANGLINLKIEPEVSEIDPTNTLVVNDTTIPGLVTRRAKTTIELRDGQSFAIAGLLQSNHSKARRQLPWIGQVPVLGSLFRSASYERRETDLVIIVTPRLVQPAGPGDRLVTPFDKHVPANDIEFFLNGKDEKPAWKAHVARTRRAHRKQRRVPATGHMLDAGAPAAAAQGGGLKSYKGAYEGVLKQSRLESPLVTGSLPEATAGAGRKGKWIRPASSRAFESGG
;
A
#
# COMPACT_ATOMS: atom_id res chain seq x y z
N MET A 1 4.67 81.22 18.47
CA MET A 1 4.49 80.39 19.69
C MET A 1 3.00 80.05 19.91
N TRP A 2 2.28 79.70 18.82
CA TRP A 2 0.81 79.53 18.81
C TRP A 2 0.36 78.26 18.06
N LEU A 3 1.29 77.33 17.77
CA LEU A 3 1.00 76.07 17.06
C LEU A 3 1.30 74.82 17.89
N ALA A 4 1.83 74.96 19.11
CA ALA A 4 2.17 73.82 19.98
C ALA A 4 1.11 73.50 21.05
N LEU A 5 0.04 74.28 21.16
CA LEU A 5 -1.00 74.12 22.18
C LEU A 5 -2.28 73.45 21.67
N LEU A 6 -2.45 73.24 20.36
CA LEU A 6 -3.65 72.63 19.80
C LEU A 6 -3.57 71.10 19.65
N SER A 7 -2.37 70.50 19.69
CA SER A 7 -2.18 69.05 19.52
C SER A 7 -2.40 68.24 20.80
N LEU A 8 -2.47 68.89 21.96
CA LEU A 8 -2.60 68.20 23.25
C LEU A 8 -4.06 68.02 23.71
N VAL A 9 -5.01 68.74 23.10
CA VAL A 9 -6.45 68.62 23.42
C VAL A 9 -7.13 67.49 22.64
N TRP A 10 -6.58 67.07 21.49
CA TRP A 10 -7.09 65.91 20.74
C TRP A 10 -6.56 64.56 21.25
N ALA A 11 -5.44 64.55 21.97
CA ALA A 11 -4.86 63.32 22.54
C ALA A 11 -5.52 62.87 23.85
N LEU A 12 -6.32 63.73 24.48
CA LEU A 12 -6.99 63.47 25.76
C LEU A 12 -8.50 63.13 25.61
N LEU A 13 -9.04 63.21 24.39
CA LEU A 13 -10.43 62.83 24.05
C LEU A 13 -10.54 61.47 23.35
N ALA A 14 -9.41 60.79 23.07
CA ALA A 14 -9.37 59.46 22.47
C ALA A 14 -9.20 58.31 23.49
N THR A 15 -9.09 58.61 24.78
CA THR A 15 -8.83 57.61 25.86
C THR A 15 -9.94 57.51 26.92
N ALA A 16 -11.09 58.15 26.72
CA ALA A 16 -12.21 58.14 27.69
C ALA A 16 -13.43 57.33 27.24
N GLY A 17 -13.30 56.46 26.23
CA GLY A 17 -14.44 55.75 25.65
C GLY A 17 -14.15 54.29 25.36
N LEU A 18 -13.69 53.48 26.33
CA LEU A 18 -13.55 52.03 26.10
C LEU A 18 -13.41 51.15 27.35
N THR A 19 -14.11 51.42 28.46
CA THR A 19 -14.31 50.38 29.50
C THR A 19 -15.63 50.56 30.25
N PHE A 20 -16.74 50.24 29.59
CA PHE A 20 -17.94 49.77 30.28
C PHE A 20 -18.40 48.50 29.57
N ALA A 21 -17.65 47.43 29.78
CA ALA A 21 -18.12 46.10 29.47
C ALA A 21 -19.21 45.78 30.49
N ALA A 22 -20.45 46.12 30.16
CA ALA A 22 -21.61 45.57 30.83
C ALA A 22 -21.50 44.04 30.71
N SER A 23 -21.21 43.37 31.81
CA SER A 23 -21.35 41.93 31.93
C SER A 23 -22.84 41.62 31.75
N LEU A 24 -23.26 41.38 30.51
CA LEU A 24 -24.53 40.73 30.26
C LEU A 24 -24.45 39.37 30.96
N PRO A 25 -25.38 39.04 31.88
CA PRO A 25 -25.42 37.69 32.41
C PRO A 25 -25.58 36.76 31.22
N ALA A 26 -24.64 35.82 31.06
CA ALA A 26 -24.78 34.72 30.14
C ALA A 26 -25.97 33.87 30.61
N GLN A 27 -27.18 34.27 30.22
CA GLN A 27 -28.36 33.43 30.33
C GLN A 27 -28.11 32.23 29.43
N ALA A 28 -28.03 31.06 30.07
CA ALA A 28 -28.08 29.79 29.37
C ALA A 28 -29.25 29.86 28.38
N ALA A 29 -28.93 29.80 27.08
CA ALA A 29 -29.91 29.85 26.02
C ALA A 29 -30.75 28.58 26.06
N GLY A 30 -31.79 28.57 26.89
CA GLY A 30 -32.82 27.55 26.86
C GLY A 30 -33.53 27.60 25.52
N LEU A 31 -33.73 26.44 24.90
CA LEU A 31 -34.52 26.31 23.67
C LEU A 31 -35.93 26.86 23.97
N VAL A 32 -36.32 27.91 23.25
CA VAL A 32 -37.64 28.52 23.37
C VAL A 32 -38.56 27.84 22.37
N TYR A 33 -39.65 27.25 22.86
CA TYR A 33 -40.65 26.62 22.01
C TYR A 33 -41.95 27.42 22.06
N ASN A 34 -42.41 27.85 20.89
CA ASN A 34 -43.74 28.43 20.71
C ASN A 34 -44.74 27.30 20.41
N LEU A 35 -45.70 27.11 21.30
CA LEU A 35 -46.73 26.06 21.24
C LEU A 35 -48.10 26.60 20.78
N GLU A 36 -48.15 27.73 20.08
CA GLU A 36 -49.40 28.41 19.67
C GLU A 36 -50.40 27.55 18.87
N ASN A 37 -49.96 26.42 18.30
CA ASN A 37 -50.84 25.53 17.56
C ASN A 37 -50.80 24.09 18.13
N PRO A 38 -51.88 23.61 18.78
CA PRO A 38 -51.93 22.27 19.38
C PRO A 38 -51.84 21.12 18.36
N GLU A 39 -52.02 21.40 17.06
CA GLU A 39 -51.82 20.42 15.98
C GLU A 39 -50.34 20.22 15.61
N LYS A 40 -49.46 21.14 15.98
CA LYS A 40 -48.03 21.09 15.61
C LYS A 40 -47.23 20.36 16.69
N VAL A 41 -46.89 19.10 16.43
CA VAL A 41 -46.02 18.30 17.30
C VAL A 41 -44.59 18.83 17.22
N SER A 42 -44.09 19.39 18.32
CA SER A 42 -42.69 19.81 18.44
C SER A 42 -41.82 18.62 18.80
N ARG A 43 -40.59 18.52 18.28
CA ARG A 43 -39.63 17.46 18.64
C ARG A 43 -38.49 18.02 19.47
N LEU A 44 -38.15 17.31 20.55
CA LEU A 44 -37.02 17.59 21.42
C LEU A 44 -36.13 16.34 21.48
N THR A 45 -34.88 16.47 21.03
CA THR A 45 -33.89 15.39 21.16
C THR A 45 -33.06 15.58 22.41
N VAL A 46 -33.11 14.59 23.31
CA VAL A 46 -32.37 14.59 24.58
C VAL A 46 -31.37 13.44 24.56
N THR A 47 -30.14 13.67 25.00
CA THR A 47 -29.15 12.60 25.08
C THR A 47 -29.31 11.80 26.37
N LEU A 48 -29.13 10.48 26.30
CA LEU A 48 -29.17 9.58 27.45
C LEU A 48 -28.31 10.08 28.61
N ASN A 49 -28.85 10.04 29.83
CA ASN A 49 -28.22 10.51 31.08
C ASN A 49 -27.85 12.00 31.10
N LYS A 50 -28.38 12.81 30.18
CA LYS A 50 -28.26 14.26 30.23
C LYS A 50 -29.62 14.90 30.30
N SER A 51 -29.60 16.15 30.74
CA SER A 51 -30.77 16.98 30.82
C SER A 51 -30.71 18.17 29.89
N GLN A 52 -31.89 18.65 29.52
CA GLN A 52 -32.11 19.89 28.81
C GLN A 52 -33.20 20.68 29.51
N THR A 53 -32.99 21.99 29.56
CA THR A 53 -34.00 22.91 30.06
C THR A 53 -34.68 23.57 28.88
N ILE A 54 -35.99 23.43 28.81
CA ILE A 54 -36.83 24.04 27.77
C ILE A 54 -37.63 25.17 28.38
N ARG A 55 -37.77 26.26 27.63
CA ARG A 55 -38.59 27.39 28.01
C ARG A 55 -39.80 27.48 27.09
N ILE A 56 -40.97 27.56 27.68
CA ILE A 56 -42.26 27.70 27.01
C ILE A 56 -42.64 29.18 27.08
N GLU A 57 -43.18 29.72 25.98
CA GLU A 57 -43.52 31.14 25.89
C GLU A 57 -44.71 31.52 26.78
N GLN A 58 -45.70 30.63 26.86
CA GLN A 58 -46.90 30.80 27.68
C GLN A 58 -46.74 30.09 29.03
N PRO A 59 -47.32 30.64 30.12
CA PRO A 59 -47.36 29.93 31.39
C PRO A 59 -48.16 28.64 31.24
N PHE A 60 -47.68 27.55 31.84
CA PHE A 60 -48.37 26.26 31.93
C PHE A 60 -48.60 25.91 33.40
N ALA A 61 -49.63 25.13 33.68
CA ALA A 61 -49.93 24.65 35.02
C ALA A 61 -49.47 23.20 35.23
N GLU A 62 -49.54 22.37 34.20
CA GLU A 62 -49.27 20.94 34.32
C GLU A 62 -48.54 20.38 33.08
N ALA A 63 -47.64 19.43 33.32
CA ALA A 63 -46.82 18.78 32.30
C ALA A 63 -46.90 17.26 32.50
N LEU A 64 -47.52 16.57 31.53
CA LEU A 64 -47.79 15.13 31.59
C LEU A 64 -46.88 14.37 30.63
N VAL A 65 -46.05 13.48 31.17
CA VAL A 65 -45.19 12.60 30.39
C VAL A 65 -45.88 11.26 30.17
N GLY A 66 -45.91 10.77 28.94
CA GLY A 66 -46.51 9.48 28.60
C GLY A 66 -45.75 8.30 29.23
N ASN A 67 -44.42 8.28 29.09
CA ASN A 67 -43.54 7.28 29.71
C ASN A 67 -42.36 7.96 30.42
N SER A 68 -42.35 7.89 31.76
CA SER A 68 -41.31 8.46 32.65
C SER A 68 -40.07 7.58 32.83
N GLU A 69 -40.10 6.35 32.33
CA GLU A 69 -38.92 5.49 32.22
C GLU A 69 -38.00 5.97 31.10
N VAL A 70 -38.58 6.53 30.02
CA VAL A 70 -37.85 7.09 28.87
C VAL A 70 -37.28 8.46 29.20
N ALA A 71 -38.11 9.41 29.60
CA ALA A 71 -37.68 10.75 29.99
C ALA A 71 -38.46 11.25 31.21
N ASP A 72 -37.76 11.87 32.15
CA ASP A 72 -38.37 12.49 33.32
C ASP A 72 -38.48 14.01 33.09
N VAL A 73 -39.63 14.59 33.42
CA VAL A 73 -39.90 16.00 33.17
C VAL A 73 -40.35 16.66 34.46
N ILE A 74 -39.57 17.65 34.91
CA ILE A 74 -39.81 18.35 36.16
C ILE A 74 -40.05 19.83 35.84
N PRO A 75 -41.20 20.41 36.21
CA PRO A 75 -41.41 21.84 36.09
C PRO A 75 -40.54 22.60 37.09
N LEU A 76 -39.71 23.52 36.58
CA LEU A 76 -38.88 24.40 37.42
C LEU A 76 -39.61 25.71 37.74
N THR A 77 -40.41 26.19 36.81
CA THR A 77 -41.26 27.40 36.91
C THR A 77 -42.52 27.17 36.08
N ASP A 78 -43.46 28.11 36.10
CA ASP A 78 -44.63 28.14 35.21
C ASP A 78 -44.29 28.25 33.71
N ARG A 79 -43.02 28.48 33.35
CA ARG A 79 -42.58 28.63 31.95
C ARG A 79 -41.37 27.77 31.59
N THR A 80 -40.84 26.99 32.52
CA THR A 80 -39.59 26.26 32.30
C THR A 80 -39.74 24.81 32.76
N LEU A 81 -39.41 23.88 31.88
CA LEU A 81 -39.35 22.45 32.19
C LEU A 81 -37.90 21.96 32.12
N TYR A 82 -37.55 21.11 33.06
CA TYR A 82 -36.31 20.32 33.07
C TYR A 82 -36.63 18.92 32.55
N VAL A 83 -35.99 18.52 31.46
CA VAL A 83 -36.18 17.21 30.82
C VAL A 83 -34.91 16.39 30.97
N LEU A 84 -34.97 15.24 31.62
CA LEU A 84 -33.87 14.30 31.80
C LEU A 84 -34.11 13.02 30.99
N GLY A 85 -33.20 12.67 30.08
CA GLY A 85 -33.27 11.41 29.34
C GLY A 85 -32.77 10.24 30.19
N LYS A 86 -33.62 9.25 30.46
CA LYS A 86 -33.32 8.09 31.32
C LYS A 86 -33.12 6.80 30.52
N GLN A 87 -33.94 6.56 29.50
CA GLN A 87 -33.84 5.39 28.63
C GLN A 87 -34.06 5.79 27.17
N ILE A 88 -33.47 5.03 26.25
CA ILE A 88 -33.55 5.28 24.81
C ILE A 88 -34.95 4.97 24.31
N GLY A 89 -35.52 5.89 23.54
CA GLY A 89 -36.86 5.75 22.98
C GLY A 89 -37.55 7.08 22.78
N GLY A 90 -38.81 7.01 22.33
CA GLY A 90 -39.69 8.16 22.19
C GLY A 90 -40.73 8.20 23.29
N THR A 91 -40.98 9.37 23.86
CA THR A 91 -42.09 9.63 24.78
C THR A 91 -42.77 10.94 24.41
N ARG A 92 -44.05 11.10 24.76
CA ARG A 92 -44.80 12.33 24.51
C ARG A 92 -44.96 13.11 25.80
N LEU A 93 -44.81 14.43 25.70
CA LEU A 93 -45.05 15.39 26.75
C LEU A 93 -46.24 16.25 26.34
N SER A 94 -47.33 16.19 27.11
CA SER A 94 -48.50 17.03 26.95
C SER A 94 -48.44 18.16 27.96
N ILE A 95 -48.56 19.41 27.50
CA ILE A 95 -48.47 20.60 28.33
C ILE A 95 -49.85 21.24 28.42
N LEU A 96 -50.30 21.52 29.64
CA LEU A 96 -51.65 22.00 29.95
C LEU A 96 -51.60 23.35 30.67
N ASP A 97 -52.57 24.21 30.37
CA ASP A 97 -52.79 25.49 31.07
C ASP A 97 -53.55 25.30 32.40
N SER A 98 -53.71 26.37 33.18
CA SER A 98 -54.46 26.39 34.45
C SER A 98 -55.91 25.91 34.31
N ASP A 99 -56.52 26.11 33.13
CA ASP A 99 -57.87 25.64 32.82
C ASP A 99 -57.91 24.19 32.30
N LYS A 100 -56.81 23.43 32.44
CA LYS A 100 -56.62 22.07 31.89
C LYS A 100 -56.79 21.99 30.37
N LYS A 101 -56.62 23.11 29.67
CA LYS A 101 -56.62 23.16 28.22
C LYS A 101 -55.24 22.75 27.70
N LEU A 102 -55.21 21.91 26.66
CA LEU A 102 -53.97 21.50 25.99
C LEU A 102 -53.33 22.71 25.31
N LEU A 103 -52.14 23.09 25.78
CA LEU A 103 -51.29 24.11 25.17
C LEU A 103 -50.50 23.51 24.00
N GLY A 104 -50.00 22.28 24.14
CA GLY A 104 -49.30 21.60 23.05
C GLY A 104 -48.78 20.21 23.41
N ILE A 105 -48.34 19.50 22.39
CA ILE A 105 -47.72 18.17 22.50
C ILE A 105 -46.29 18.24 21.97
N MET A 106 -45.35 17.71 22.75
CA MET A 106 -43.95 17.58 22.37
C MET A 106 -43.52 16.11 22.37
N GLU A 107 -42.90 15.69 21.28
CA GLU A 107 -42.24 14.39 21.16
C GLU A 107 -40.81 14.51 21.68
N ILE A 108 -40.51 13.83 22.78
CA ILE A 108 -39.17 13.72 23.35
C ILE A 108 -38.55 12.44 22.83
N GLU A 109 -37.46 12.58 22.07
CA GLU A 109 -36.66 11.46 21.58
C GLU A 109 -35.36 11.39 22.37
N VAL A 110 -35.17 10.30 23.12
CA VAL A 110 -33.95 10.07 23.89
C VAL A 110 -33.00 9.21 23.07
N THR A 111 -31.82 9.75 22.74
CA THR A 111 -30.82 9.09 21.88
C THR A 111 -29.43 9.04 22.55
N TYR A 112 -28.51 8.28 21.98
CA TYR A 112 -27.09 8.38 22.35
C TYR A 112 -26.50 9.74 21.96
N ASP A 113 -25.39 10.12 22.61
CA ASP A 113 -24.67 11.37 22.34
C ASP A 113 -23.77 11.26 21.10
N ALA A 114 -24.37 11.41 19.92
CA ALA A 114 -23.66 11.40 18.65
C ALA A 114 -22.55 12.46 18.59
N ALA A 115 -22.78 13.65 19.16
CA ALA A 115 -21.81 14.74 19.16
C ALA A 115 -20.58 14.45 20.04
N ALA A 116 -20.71 13.66 21.10
CA ALA A 116 -19.55 13.18 21.86
C ALA A 116 -18.72 12.16 21.06
N ILE A 117 -19.38 11.26 20.32
CA ILE A 117 -18.72 10.27 19.48
C ILE A 117 -17.95 10.95 18.34
N GLU A 118 -18.57 11.91 17.64
CA GLU A 118 -17.91 12.68 16.57
C GLU A 118 -16.66 13.41 17.07
N ARG A 119 -16.76 14.09 18.21
CA ARG A 119 -15.59 14.74 18.84
C ARG A 119 -14.50 13.76 19.27
N HIS A 120 -14.84 12.50 19.57
CA HIS A 120 -13.86 11.46 19.83
C HIS A 120 -13.17 11.06 18.52
N PHE A 121 -13.92 10.85 17.44
CA PHE A 121 -13.35 10.53 16.13
C PHE A 121 -12.41 11.61 15.60
N GLU A 122 -12.78 12.88 15.70
CA GLU A 122 -11.92 13.99 15.26
C GLU A 122 -10.55 14.00 15.94
N LYS A 123 -10.48 13.55 17.20
CA LYS A 123 -9.22 13.48 17.97
C LYS A 123 -8.41 12.22 17.69
N THR A 124 -9.07 11.07 17.54
CA THR A 124 -8.40 9.77 17.48
C THR A 124 -8.14 9.28 16.05
N LEU A 125 -8.91 9.75 15.07
CA LEU A 125 -8.84 9.35 13.67
C LEU A 125 -8.68 10.57 12.74
N PRO A 126 -7.54 11.28 12.80
CA PRO A 126 -7.29 12.42 11.92
C PRO A 126 -7.28 11.95 10.45
N GLY A 127 -8.10 12.59 9.62
CA GLY A 127 -8.25 12.27 8.19
C GLY A 127 -9.39 11.29 7.85
N ALA A 128 -10.09 10.74 8.85
CA ALA A 128 -11.37 10.07 8.62
C ALA A 128 -12.51 11.10 8.57
N GLN A 129 -13.43 10.94 7.62
CA GLN A 129 -14.65 11.74 7.52
C GLN A 129 -15.81 10.86 7.98
N ILE A 130 -16.04 10.81 9.29
CA ILE A 130 -17.09 10.00 9.90
C ILE A 130 -18.20 10.91 10.39
N LYS A 131 -19.42 10.69 9.89
CA LYS A 131 -20.65 11.31 10.39
C LYS A 131 -21.42 10.30 11.22
N VAL A 132 -21.85 10.71 12.40
CA VAL A 132 -22.59 9.90 13.36
C VAL A 132 -24.02 10.40 13.39
N SER A 133 -24.99 9.50 13.21
CA SER A 133 -26.40 9.88 13.25
C SER A 133 -27.20 8.88 14.09
N PRO A 134 -28.01 9.35 15.05
CA PRO A 134 -28.92 8.47 15.76
C PRO A 134 -30.08 8.08 14.81
N VAL A 135 -30.36 6.79 14.70
CA VAL A 135 -31.44 6.23 13.87
C VAL A 135 -32.09 5.09 14.63
N ASN A 136 -33.39 5.20 14.95
CA ASN A 136 -34.17 4.16 15.65
C ASN A 136 -33.52 3.66 16.94
N GLY A 137 -33.00 4.57 17.78
CA GLY A 137 -32.31 4.21 19.02
C GLY A 137 -30.93 3.56 18.83
N LYS A 138 -30.42 3.49 17.61
CA LYS A 138 -29.06 3.03 17.26
C LYS A 138 -28.21 4.17 16.73
N ILE A 139 -26.90 3.98 16.72
CA ILE A 139 -25.94 4.87 16.07
C ILE A 139 -25.62 4.33 14.68
N LEU A 140 -25.84 5.14 13.65
CA LEU A 140 -25.39 4.88 12.29
C LEU A 140 -24.08 5.63 12.03
N LEU A 141 -23.05 4.89 11.63
CA LEU A 141 -21.77 5.45 11.20
C LEU A 141 -21.73 5.52 9.67
N THR A 142 -21.54 6.71 9.11
CA THR A 142 -21.44 6.94 7.66
C THR A 142 -20.22 7.76 7.29
N GLY A 143 -19.75 7.63 6.06
CA GLY A 143 -18.61 8.38 5.53
C GLY A 143 -17.40 7.50 5.19
N TYR A 144 -16.21 8.08 5.25
CA TYR A 144 -14.98 7.45 4.74
C TYR A 144 -13.89 7.35 5.80
N VAL A 145 -13.19 6.21 5.81
CA VAL A 145 -12.01 5.96 6.67
C VAL A 145 -10.79 5.60 5.83
N PRO A 146 -9.57 5.97 6.22
CA PRO A 146 -8.39 5.84 5.37
C PRO A 146 -7.90 4.40 5.14
N ASN A 147 -8.18 3.48 6.06
CA ASN A 147 -7.78 2.08 5.96
C ASN A 147 -8.67 1.17 6.84
N ALA A 148 -8.52 -0.15 6.68
CA ALA A 148 -9.29 -1.14 7.43
C ALA A 148 -9.06 -1.05 8.95
N ILE A 149 -7.85 -0.68 9.38
CA ILE A 149 -7.52 -0.53 10.81
C ILE A 149 -8.31 0.62 11.44
N ALA A 150 -8.44 1.74 10.72
CA ALA A 150 -9.25 2.88 11.16
C ALA A 150 -10.74 2.54 11.23
N LEU A 151 -11.23 1.70 10.31
CA LEU A 151 -12.61 1.18 10.34
C LEU A 151 -12.90 0.43 11.63
N GLU A 152 -12.06 -0.56 11.97
CA GLU A 152 -12.23 -1.37 13.17
C GLU A 152 -12.18 -0.52 14.44
N LYS A 153 -11.22 0.43 14.51
CA LYS A 153 -11.14 1.39 15.61
C LYS A 153 -12.37 2.27 15.72
N ALA A 154 -12.92 2.75 14.60
CA ALA A 154 -14.13 3.58 14.60
C ALA A 154 -15.33 2.83 15.18
N VAL A 155 -15.51 1.56 14.78
CA VAL A 155 -16.57 0.70 15.31
C VAL A 155 -16.35 0.45 16.81
N ALA A 156 -15.13 0.14 17.24
CA ALA A 156 -14.82 -0.10 18.65
C ALA A 156 -15.11 1.11 19.55
N ILE A 157 -14.73 2.31 19.10
CA ILE A 157 -15.02 3.56 19.82
C ILE A 157 -16.53 3.77 19.90
N ALA A 158 -17.28 3.65 18.79
CA ALA A 158 -18.73 3.83 18.80
C ALA A 158 -19.43 2.84 19.73
N SER A 159 -19.01 1.58 19.75
CA SER A 159 -19.57 0.53 20.61
C SER A 159 -19.36 0.80 22.10
N GLN A 160 -18.35 1.60 22.47
CA GLN A 160 -18.15 2.03 23.87
C GLN A 160 -19.25 2.99 24.33
N TYR A 161 -19.81 3.80 23.44
CA TYR A 161 -20.90 4.74 23.75
C TYR A 161 -22.28 4.11 23.59
N ALA A 162 -22.44 3.20 22.62
CA ALA A 162 -23.69 2.56 22.28
C ALA A 162 -23.52 1.02 22.16
N PRO A 163 -23.49 0.30 23.30
CA PRO A 163 -23.31 -1.16 23.30
C PRO A 163 -24.40 -1.85 22.46
N ASP A 164 -24.00 -2.75 21.56
CA ASP A 164 -24.87 -3.52 20.65
C ASP A 164 -25.83 -2.69 19.76
N ALA A 165 -25.61 -1.38 19.70
CA ALA A 165 -26.48 -0.42 19.03
C ALA A 165 -25.73 0.40 17.96
N VAL A 166 -24.68 -0.17 17.37
CA VAL A 166 -23.91 0.47 16.29
C VAL A 166 -24.19 -0.23 14.95
N THR A 167 -24.55 0.57 13.95
CA THR A 167 -24.67 0.13 12.55
C THR A 167 -23.53 0.75 11.75
N ASN A 168 -22.69 -0.09 11.17
CA ASN A 168 -21.54 0.35 10.37
C ASN A 168 -21.94 0.48 8.90
N SER A 169 -21.82 1.68 8.34
CA SER A 169 -21.94 1.96 6.90
C SER A 169 -20.78 2.84 6.42
N LEU A 170 -19.62 2.71 7.06
CA LEU A 170 -18.39 3.38 6.67
C LEU A 170 -17.77 2.68 5.45
N SER A 171 -17.23 3.48 4.55
CA SER A 171 -16.47 3.01 3.39
C SER A 171 -14.98 3.25 3.62
N VAL A 172 -14.14 2.31 3.21
CA VAL A 172 -12.68 2.50 3.24
C VAL A 172 -12.26 3.26 1.98
N ALA A 173 -11.58 4.39 2.16
CA ALA A 173 -11.12 5.26 1.09
C ALA A 173 -10.05 4.53 0.24
N GLY A 174 -10.49 3.94 -0.87
CA GLY A 174 -9.63 3.28 -1.85
C GLY A 174 -9.05 1.95 -1.36
N SER A 175 -9.02 0.97 -2.25
CA SER A 175 -8.26 -0.25 -2.02
C SER A 175 -6.76 0.11 -2.03
N GLN A 176 -6.09 0.07 -0.88
CA GLN A 176 -4.65 0.34 -0.83
C GLN A 176 -3.91 -0.81 -1.52
N GLN A 177 -3.34 -0.53 -2.69
CA GLN A 177 -2.52 -1.46 -3.45
C GLN A 177 -1.06 -1.19 -3.16
N VAL A 178 -0.32 -2.26 -2.90
CA VAL A 178 1.12 -2.23 -2.69
C VAL A 178 1.77 -3.01 -3.82
N MET A 179 2.69 -2.34 -4.49
CA MET A 179 3.59 -2.93 -5.44
C MET A 179 4.90 -3.27 -4.74
N LEU A 180 5.40 -4.47 -4.94
CA LEU A 180 6.68 -4.90 -4.40
C LEU A 180 7.68 -5.11 -5.54
N GLU A 181 8.81 -4.44 -5.47
CA GLU A 181 9.98 -4.64 -6.34
C GLU A 181 11.02 -5.44 -5.56
N VAL A 182 11.46 -6.59 -6.10
CA VAL A 182 12.53 -7.40 -5.51
C VAL A 182 13.67 -7.51 -6.51
N ARG A 183 14.91 -7.42 -6.03
CA ARG A 183 16.11 -7.48 -6.88
C ARG A 183 17.08 -8.51 -6.32
N PHE A 184 17.52 -9.41 -7.18
CA PHE A 184 18.56 -10.39 -6.89
C PHE A 184 19.84 -9.96 -7.60
N ILE A 185 20.89 -9.68 -6.82
CA ILE A 185 22.15 -9.15 -7.32
C ILE A 185 23.27 -10.05 -6.87
N GLU A 186 24.08 -10.53 -7.81
CA GLU A 186 25.28 -11.30 -7.54
C GLU A 186 26.50 -10.50 -7.99
N ALA A 187 27.44 -10.26 -7.08
CA ALA A 187 28.67 -9.54 -7.35
C ALA A 187 29.89 -10.44 -7.18
N SER A 188 30.87 -10.34 -8.09
CA SER A 188 32.15 -11.03 -7.95
C SER A 188 33.10 -10.22 -7.08
N ARG A 189 33.64 -10.84 -6.03
CA ARG A 189 34.48 -10.13 -5.05
C ARG A 189 35.90 -9.90 -5.56
N ASP A 190 36.41 -10.78 -6.42
CA ASP A 190 37.74 -10.66 -7.01
C ASP A 190 37.83 -9.41 -7.92
N ALA A 191 36.79 -9.14 -8.72
CA ALA A 191 36.74 -7.97 -9.57
C ALA A 191 36.55 -6.67 -8.76
N THR A 192 35.74 -6.71 -7.70
CA THR A 192 35.55 -5.58 -6.76
C THR A 192 36.82 -5.26 -5.98
N ARG A 193 37.57 -6.27 -5.54
CA ARG A 193 38.86 -6.13 -4.83
C ARG A 193 39.92 -5.52 -5.74
N ASN A 194 40.04 -5.98 -6.98
CA ASN A 194 41.00 -5.44 -7.95
C ASN A 194 40.73 -3.97 -8.26
N LEU A 195 39.45 -3.58 -8.35
CA LEU A 195 39.07 -2.17 -8.43
C LEU A 195 39.50 -1.40 -7.19
N GLY A 196 39.10 -1.83 -5.99
CA GLY A 196 39.49 -1.19 -4.73
C GLY A 196 41.01 -1.03 -4.58
N VAL A 197 41.79 -2.00 -5.09
CA VAL A 197 43.26 -1.94 -5.14
C VAL A 197 43.77 -1.00 -6.23
N SER A 198 43.15 -0.92 -7.42
CA SER A 198 43.53 0.05 -8.46
C SER A 198 43.17 1.52 -8.13
N TRP A 199 42.09 1.76 -7.37
CA TRP A 199 41.83 3.06 -6.72
C TRP A 199 42.90 3.38 -5.67
N ASN A 200 43.53 2.36 -5.08
CA ASN A 200 44.60 2.48 -4.08
C ASN A 200 46.00 2.67 -4.72
N ILE A 201 46.26 2.09 -5.89
CA ILE A 201 47.55 2.20 -6.62
C ILE A 201 47.72 3.58 -7.28
N LEU A 202 46.62 4.28 -7.56
CA LEU A 202 46.66 5.70 -7.94
C LEU A 202 47.06 6.64 -6.79
N ASN A 203 47.26 6.12 -5.57
CA ASN A 203 47.46 6.94 -4.37
C ASN A 203 48.63 6.47 -3.48
N GLN A 204 49.80 6.19 -4.05
CA GLN A 204 51.01 5.95 -3.24
C GLN A 204 51.69 7.22 -2.70
N ASN A 205 51.20 8.43 -3.01
CA ASN A 205 51.91 9.67 -2.67
C ASN A 205 51.21 10.65 -1.71
N ASN A 206 50.04 10.35 -1.12
CA ASN A 206 49.52 11.18 -0.02
C ASN A 206 48.44 10.49 0.84
N PRO A 207 48.64 10.26 2.16
CA PRO A 207 47.70 9.56 3.02
C PRO A 207 46.62 10.45 3.65
N SER A 208 46.19 11.54 2.99
CA SER A 208 45.15 12.41 3.54
C SER A 208 44.02 12.67 2.54
N ASN A 209 42.85 12.11 2.87
CA ASN A 209 41.52 12.45 2.37
C ASN A 209 41.21 12.08 0.91
N PHE A 210 40.69 10.86 0.71
CA PHE A 210 39.86 10.55 -0.45
C PHE A 210 38.54 11.34 -0.36
N SER A 211 38.49 12.50 -1.02
CA SER A 211 37.25 13.22 -1.34
C SER A 211 36.85 12.83 -2.76
N LEU A 212 35.72 12.13 -2.90
CA LEU A 212 35.13 11.85 -4.20
C LEU A 212 34.43 13.13 -4.69
N ASN A 213 35.16 14.00 -5.38
CA ASN A 213 34.57 15.19 -6.01
C ASN A 213 33.92 14.78 -7.34
N THR A 214 32.74 14.16 -7.26
CA THR A 214 31.87 14.02 -8.42
C THR A 214 31.20 15.36 -8.66
N ASN A 215 31.44 15.97 -9.82
CA ASN A 215 30.71 17.15 -10.29
C ASN A 215 29.26 16.76 -10.67
N LEU A 216 28.52 16.12 -9.76
CA LEU A 216 27.07 16.03 -9.83
C LEU A 216 26.49 17.33 -9.27
N PRO A 217 25.48 17.93 -9.92
CA PRO A 217 24.83 19.12 -9.38
C PRO A 217 24.15 18.77 -8.05
N GLY A 218 24.66 19.32 -6.95
CA GLY A 218 24.21 19.01 -5.59
C GLY A 218 25.22 18.15 -4.84
N GLY A 219 26.34 18.75 -4.43
CA GLY A 219 27.43 18.06 -3.74
C GLY A 219 26.98 17.41 -2.43
N VAL A 220 26.99 16.08 -2.39
CA VAL A 220 26.88 15.28 -1.17
C VAL A 220 28.29 14.80 -0.82
N GLY A 221 28.86 15.35 0.26
CA GLY A 221 30.15 14.92 0.78
C GLY A 221 30.05 13.55 1.45
N LEU A 222 30.70 12.53 0.87
CA LEU A 222 30.81 11.20 1.49
C LEU A 222 31.98 11.20 2.48
N GLY A 223 31.67 11.02 3.77
CA GLY A 223 32.65 10.94 4.85
C GLY A 223 33.61 9.74 4.71
N ALA A 224 34.80 9.89 5.29
CA ALA A 224 35.95 8.98 5.17
C ALA A 224 35.61 7.48 5.26
N PHE A 225 36.04 6.71 4.25
CA PHE A 225 35.96 5.25 4.23
C PHE A 225 37.11 4.66 5.08
N PRO A 226 36.84 3.90 6.16
CA PRO A 226 37.88 3.14 6.85
C PRO A 226 38.38 2.01 5.94
N THR A 227 39.70 1.80 5.92
CA THR A 227 40.50 0.94 5.04
C THR A 227 40.28 -0.58 5.20
N THR A 228 39.12 -1.01 5.68
CA THR A 228 38.78 -2.43 5.88
C THR A 228 37.90 -2.91 4.73
N VAL A 229 38.29 -4.00 4.06
CA VAL A 229 37.55 -4.59 2.93
C VAL A 229 36.22 -5.18 3.44
N LEU A 230 35.16 -4.37 3.45
CA LEU A 230 33.82 -4.80 3.88
C LEU A 230 33.17 -5.74 2.85
N PRO A 231 32.30 -6.67 3.28
CA PRO A 231 31.43 -7.43 2.37
C PRO A 231 30.57 -6.51 1.49
N PHE A 232 30.26 -6.91 0.26
CA PHE A 232 29.50 -6.07 -0.68
C PHE A 232 28.13 -5.67 -0.13
N GLY A 233 27.41 -6.60 0.50
CA GLY A 233 26.13 -6.33 1.16
C GLY A 233 26.23 -5.30 2.29
N ALA A 234 27.35 -5.28 3.04
CA ALA A 234 27.58 -4.29 4.09
C ALA A 234 27.90 -2.90 3.53
N MET A 235 28.57 -2.83 2.37
CA MET A 235 28.80 -1.58 1.64
C MET A 235 27.48 -0.99 1.13
N VAL A 236 26.64 -1.80 0.47
CA VAL A 236 25.32 -1.38 -0.02
C VAL A 236 24.42 -0.93 1.15
N ALA A 237 24.37 -1.71 2.24
CA ALA A 237 23.56 -1.35 3.41
C ALA A 237 23.99 -0.02 4.06
N ARG A 238 25.30 0.26 4.16
CA ARG A 238 25.80 1.54 4.68
C ARG A 238 25.48 2.72 3.77
N LEU A 239 25.49 2.51 2.45
CA LEU A 239 25.19 3.57 1.49
C LEU A 239 23.69 3.89 1.41
N LEU A 240 22.84 2.87 1.54
CA LEU A 240 21.39 3.03 1.67
C LEU A 240 21.01 3.81 2.95
N ASN A 241 21.70 3.54 4.07
CA ASN A 241 21.53 4.32 5.30
C ASN A 241 21.98 5.78 5.17
N GLY A 242 22.79 6.12 4.17
CA GLY A 242 23.26 7.49 3.88
C GLY A 242 22.38 8.31 2.93
N GLY A 243 21.20 7.80 2.55
CA GLY A 243 20.24 8.51 1.69
C GLY A 243 20.51 8.46 0.18
N THR A 244 21.46 7.61 -0.27
CA THR A 244 21.72 7.37 -1.69
C THR A 244 20.91 6.17 -2.18
N THR A 245 20.25 6.28 -3.34
CA THR A 245 19.50 5.18 -3.94
C THR A 245 20.43 4.07 -4.43
N ALA A 246 20.14 2.82 -4.08
CA ALA A 246 20.91 1.63 -4.50
C ALA A 246 21.17 1.58 -6.02
N ASP A 247 20.24 2.10 -6.82
CA ASP A 247 20.29 2.08 -8.28
C ASP A 247 21.55 2.69 -8.90
N VAL A 248 22.00 3.84 -8.40
CA VAL A 248 23.10 4.59 -9.01
C VAL A 248 24.42 3.81 -8.94
N VAL A 249 24.63 3.10 -7.83
CA VAL A 249 25.85 2.30 -7.62
C VAL A 249 25.77 0.97 -8.34
N ILE A 250 24.60 0.30 -8.29
CA ILE A 250 24.40 -0.98 -8.98
C ILE A 250 24.58 -0.79 -10.49
N GLN A 251 24.03 0.28 -11.07
CA GLN A 251 24.16 0.57 -12.50
C GLN A 251 25.61 0.81 -12.92
N ALA A 252 26.40 1.53 -12.12
CA ALA A 252 27.83 1.75 -12.39
C ALA A 252 28.68 0.47 -12.28
N LEU A 253 28.26 -0.49 -11.44
CA LEU A 253 28.94 -1.78 -11.27
C LEU A 253 28.53 -2.81 -12.34
N GLU A 254 27.27 -2.77 -12.79
CA GLU A 254 26.78 -3.54 -13.95
C GLU A 254 27.49 -3.09 -15.23
N GLU A 255 27.65 -1.78 -15.46
CA GLU A 255 28.36 -1.22 -16.64
C GLU A 255 29.82 -1.66 -16.71
N LYS A 256 30.45 -1.92 -15.56
CA LYS A 256 31.83 -2.44 -15.46
C LYS A 256 31.91 -3.97 -15.39
N GLY A 257 30.79 -4.69 -15.47
CA GLY A 257 30.73 -6.16 -15.49
C GLY A 257 31.03 -6.84 -14.14
N LEU A 258 30.91 -6.13 -13.02
CA LEU A 258 31.34 -6.60 -11.70
C LEU A 258 30.22 -7.21 -10.88
N ALA A 259 29.00 -6.75 -11.15
CA ALA A 259 27.77 -7.27 -10.60
C ALA A 259 26.85 -7.68 -11.76
N ARG A 260 26.13 -8.79 -11.57
CA ARG A 260 25.04 -9.19 -12.46
C ARG A 260 23.73 -9.19 -11.69
N ARG A 261 22.69 -8.71 -12.34
CA ARG A 261 21.31 -8.88 -11.89
C ARG A 261 20.82 -10.25 -12.33
N LEU A 262 20.36 -11.05 -11.37
CA LEU A 262 19.79 -12.37 -11.66
C LEU A 262 18.32 -12.24 -12.07
N ALA A 263 17.57 -11.45 -11.32
CA ALA A 263 16.15 -11.22 -11.56
C ALA A 263 15.65 -9.94 -10.87
N GLU A 264 14.56 -9.40 -11.40
CA GLU A 264 13.83 -8.27 -10.81
C GLU A 264 12.31 -8.50 -10.89
N PRO A 265 11.75 -9.45 -10.12
CA PRO A 265 10.31 -9.64 -10.10
C PRO A 265 9.62 -8.47 -9.44
N ASN A 266 8.44 -8.17 -9.96
CA ASN A 266 7.57 -7.13 -9.44
C ASN A 266 6.12 -7.61 -9.46
N LEU A 267 5.37 -7.25 -8.42
CA LEU A 267 3.99 -7.71 -8.27
C LEU A 267 3.19 -6.74 -7.41
N VAL A 268 1.91 -6.55 -7.76
CA VAL A 268 0.98 -5.70 -7.02
C VAL A 268 -0.01 -6.58 -6.27
N ALA A 269 -0.29 -6.23 -5.02
CA ALA A 269 -1.27 -6.90 -4.16
C ALA A 269 -2.09 -5.88 -3.38
N LEU A 270 -3.30 -6.27 -3.03
CA LEU A 270 -4.13 -5.51 -2.08
C LEU A 270 -3.60 -5.68 -0.66
N SER A 271 -3.75 -4.66 0.16
CA SER A 271 -3.44 -4.75 1.59
C SER A 271 -4.27 -5.85 2.26
N GLY A 272 -3.60 -6.85 2.83
CA GLY A 272 -4.18 -8.03 3.47
C GLY A 272 -4.21 -9.27 2.58
N ASP A 273 -4.12 -9.11 1.27
CA ASP A 273 -4.24 -10.21 0.31
C ASP A 273 -2.86 -10.73 -0.13
N THR A 274 -2.75 -12.05 -0.28
CA THR A 274 -1.52 -12.67 -0.77
C THR A 274 -1.53 -12.72 -2.29
N ALA A 275 -0.47 -12.19 -2.92
CA ALA A 275 -0.23 -12.35 -4.34
C ALA A 275 0.99 -13.23 -4.58
N SER A 276 0.95 -14.00 -5.67
CA SER A 276 2.08 -14.80 -6.12
C SER A 276 2.33 -14.63 -7.62
N PHE A 277 3.60 -14.72 -7.98
CA PHE A 277 4.10 -14.65 -9.35
C PHE A 277 5.16 -15.73 -9.53
N LEU A 278 5.11 -16.42 -10.67
CA LEU A 278 6.14 -17.36 -11.08
C LEU A 278 6.35 -17.18 -12.58
N ALA A 279 7.58 -16.87 -12.97
CA ALA A 279 8.02 -16.87 -14.36
C ALA A 279 9.16 -17.86 -14.51
N GLY A 280 8.92 -18.94 -15.26
CA GLY A 280 9.88 -20.03 -15.37
C GLY A 280 9.31 -21.25 -16.06
N GLY A 281 9.93 -22.41 -15.82
CA GLY A 281 9.54 -23.68 -16.41
C GLY A 281 9.45 -24.79 -15.38
N GLU A 282 9.20 -26.01 -15.86
CA GLU A 282 9.22 -27.23 -15.06
C GLU A 282 10.34 -28.13 -15.55
N PHE A 283 11.16 -28.60 -14.61
CA PHE A 283 12.28 -29.50 -14.84
C PHE A 283 11.90 -30.92 -14.39
N PRO A 284 11.89 -31.91 -15.29
CA PRO A 284 11.57 -33.28 -14.94
C PRO A 284 12.71 -33.93 -14.14
N PHE A 285 12.39 -34.49 -12.99
CA PHE A 285 13.32 -35.19 -12.11
C PHE A 285 12.87 -36.66 -11.95
N PRO A 286 13.64 -37.64 -12.44
CA PRO A 286 13.26 -39.04 -12.32
C PRO A 286 13.50 -39.53 -10.88
N ILE A 287 12.48 -40.19 -10.32
CA ILE A 287 12.54 -40.85 -9.01
C ILE A 287 12.30 -42.35 -9.20
N ALA A 288 13.17 -43.18 -8.63
CA ALA A 288 12.98 -44.63 -8.62
C ALA A 288 11.95 -45.02 -7.56
N ARG A 289 10.93 -45.81 -7.96
CA ARG A 289 9.89 -46.35 -7.08
C ARG A 289 9.94 -47.88 -7.13
N GLY A 290 10.92 -48.49 -6.47
CA GLY A 290 11.12 -49.95 -6.49
C GLY A 290 12.20 -50.36 -7.50
N GLN A 291 12.24 -51.65 -7.85
CA GLN A 291 13.40 -52.23 -8.53
C GLN A 291 13.48 -51.93 -10.04
N ASP A 292 12.36 -51.54 -10.69
CA ASP A 292 12.29 -51.24 -12.14
C ASP A 292 11.26 -50.16 -12.53
N ASP A 293 10.69 -49.40 -11.59
CA ASP A 293 9.71 -48.33 -11.89
C ASP A 293 10.35 -46.94 -11.72
N ILE A 294 10.34 -46.14 -12.78
CA ILE A 294 10.84 -44.75 -12.80
C ILE A 294 9.66 -43.82 -13.00
N THR A 295 9.32 -43.05 -11.97
CA THR A 295 8.31 -41.98 -12.06
C THR A 295 9.01 -40.64 -12.31
N ILE A 296 8.40 -39.75 -13.10
CA ILE A 296 8.92 -38.40 -13.35
C ILE A 296 8.20 -37.41 -12.42
N GLU A 297 8.97 -36.70 -11.59
CA GLU A 297 8.49 -35.59 -10.75
C GLU A 297 8.89 -34.25 -11.38
N PHE A 298 7.94 -33.34 -11.59
CA PHE A 298 8.23 -32.03 -12.17
C PHE A 298 8.55 -31.00 -11.09
N LYS A 299 9.77 -30.46 -11.12
CA LYS A 299 10.21 -29.38 -10.21
C LYS A 299 10.21 -28.04 -10.95
N LYS A 300 9.47 -27.07 -10.41
CA LYS A 300 9.43 -25.71 -10.95
C LYS A 300 10.77 -25.01 -10.77
N PHE A 301 11.20 -24.26 -11.77
CA PHE A 301 12.35 -23.36 -11.68
C PHE A 301 12.06 -22.03 -12.37
N GLY A 302 12.84 -21.00 -12.04
CA GLY A 302 12.71 -19.64 -12.59
C GLY A 302 12.61 -18.60 -11.47
N VAL A 303 11.92 -17.50 -11.74
CA VAL A 303 11.77 -16.38 -10.80
C VAL A 303 10.40 -16.45 -10.15
N GLY A 304 10.37 -16.62 -8.83
CA GLY A 304 9.17 -16.67 -8.01
C GLY A 304 9.11 -15.50 -7.02
N LEU A 305 7.92 -14.97 -6.80
CA LEU A 305 7.65 -13.99 -5.74
C LEU A 305 6.28 -14.29 -5.13
N ALA A 306 6.23 -14.56 -3.84
CA ALA A 306 4.99 -14.53 -3.07
C ALA A 306 5.08 -13.48 -1.97
N PHE A 307 4.05 -12.65 -1.81
CA PHE A 307 4.00 -11.69 -0.72
C PHE A 307 2.59 -11.33 -0.27
N THR A 308 2.49 -10.91 1.00
CA THR A 308 1.28 -10.38 1.62
C THR A 308 1.63 -9.01 2.23
N PRO A 309 1.16 -7.89 1.66
CA PRO A 309 1.36 -6.57 2.24
C PRO A 309 0.24 -6.22 3.22
N THR A 310 0.58 -5.50 4.29
CA THR A 310 -0.40 -4.91 5.21
C THR A 310 -0.03 -3.46 5.44
N VAL A 311 -0.87 -2.54 4.97
CA VAL A 311 -0.66 -1.10 5.15
C VAL A 311 -1.12 -0.70 6.55
N LEU A 312 -0.20 -0.18 7.34
CA LEU A 312 -0.41 0.23 8.72
C LEU A 312 -0.70 1.74 8.81
N ALA A 313 -1.07 2.18 10.01
CA ALA A 313 -1.10 3.62 10.31
C ALA A 313 0.31 4.23 10.16
N ASN A 314 0.37 5.53 9.82
CA ASN A 314 1.63 6.29 9.65
C ASN A 314 2.46 5.94 8.40
N GLY A 315 1.86 5.31 7.39
CA GLY A 315 2.49 5.03 6.10
C GLY A 315 3.57 3.95 6.13
N LEU A 316 3.57 3.10 7.15
CA LEU A 316 4.38 1.87 7.18
C LEU A 316 3.64 0.74 6.46
N ILE A 317 4.40 -0.13 5.81
CA ILE A 317 3.92 -1.29 5.07
C ILE A 317 4.63 -2.50 5.68
N ASN A 318 3.86 -3.34 6.36
CA ASN A 318 4.34 -4.65 6.81
C ASN A 318 4.27 -5.62 5.64
N LEU A 319 5.32 -6.39 5.41
CA LEU A 319 5.47 -7.26 4.25
C LEU A 319 5.91 -8.63 4.72
N LYS A 320 5.07 -9.65 4.49
CA LYS A 320 5.49 -11.05 4.54
C LYS A 320 5.88 -11.48 3.13
N ILE A 321 7.13 -11.85 2.92
CA ILE A 321 7.71 -12.07 1.57
C ILE A 321 8.44 -13.41 1.47
N GLU A 322 8.34 -14.03 0.29
CA GLU A 322 9.05 -15.25 -0.07
C GLU A 322 9.54 -15.18 -1.54
N PRO A 323 10.58 -14.38 -1.83
CA PRO A 323 11.16 -14.32 -3.16
C PRO A 323 12.11 -15.49 -3.43
N GLU A 324 12.14 -15.97 -4.67
CA GLU A 324 12.96 -17.07 -5.14
C GLU A 324 13.50 -16.82 -6.56
N VAL A 325 14.74 -17.21 -6.80
CA VAL A 325 15.31 -17.36 -8.15
C VAL A 325 15.97 -18.73 -8.23
N SER A 326 15.60 -19.52 -9.24
CA SER A 326 16.20 -20.81 -9.54
C SER A 326 16.61 -20.93 -11.00
N GLU A 327 17.81 -21.47 -11.21
CA GLU A 327 18.44 -21.66 -12.52
C GLU A 327 18.89 -23.12 -12.64
N ILE A 328 18.77 -23.69 -13.84
CA ILE A 328 19.33 -25.01 -14.15
C ILE A 328 20.85 -24.90 -14.14
N ASP A 329 21.52 -25.81 -13.44
CA ASP A 329 22.97 -25.89 -13.35
C ASP A 329 23.49 -27.09 -14.14
N PRO A 330 23.99 -26.89 -15.38
CA PRO A 330 24.54 -27.95 -16.20
C PRO A 330 25.94 -28.41 -15.75
N THR A 331 26.55 -27.76 -14.76
CA THR A 331 27.88 -28.14 -14.23
C THR A 331 27.80 -29.17 -13.11
N ASN A 332 26.64 -29.25 -12.45
CA ASN A 332 26.36 -30.19 -11.37
C ASN A 332 25.34 -31.22 -11.85
N THR A 333 25.80 -32.25 -12.57
CA THR A 333 24.93 -33.25 -13.20
C THR A 333 25.04 -34.62 -12.54
N LEU A 334 23.92 -35.33 -12.44
CA LEU A 334 23.86 -36.75 -12.09
C LEU A 334 23.60 -37.59 -13.35
N VAL A 335 24.39 -38.64 -13.59
CA VAL A 335 24.19 -39.56 -14.70
C VAL A 335 23.55 -40.86 -14.18
N VAL A 336 22.38 -41.21 -14.69
CA VAL A 336 21.67 -42.46 -14.38
C VAL A 336 21.28 -43.13 -15.70
N ASN A 337 21.74 -44.37 -15.93
CA ASN A 337 21.42 -45.15 -17.15
C ASN A 337 21.57 -44.33 -18.45
N ASP A 338 22.74 -43.72 -18.65
CA ASP A 338 23.07 -42.83 -19.79
C ASP A 338 22.23 -41.55 -19.94
N THR A 339 21.35 -41.24 -18.97
CA THR A 339 20.60 -39.98 -18.91
C THR A 339 21.29 -39.00 -17.97
N THR A 340 21.65 -37.83 -18.48
CA THR A 340 22.27 -36.74 -17.69
C THR A 340 21.20 -35.81 -17.14
N ILE A 341 21.11 -35.71 -15.82
CA ILE A 341 20.15 -34.89 -15.09
C ILE A 341 20.92 -33.70 -14.50
N PRO A 342 20.75 -32.47 -15.01
CA PRO A 342 21.37 -31.29 -14.39
C PRO A 342 20.75 -30.97 -13.03
N GLY A 343 21.55 -30.34 -12.18
CA GLY A 343 21.13 -29.84 -10.88
C GLY A 343 20.33 -28.54 -11.01
N LEU A 344 19.80 -28.08 -9.88
CA LEU A 344 19.12 -26.79 -9.76
C LEU A 344 19.81 -25.95 -8.69
N VAL A 345 20.14 -24.70 -9.03
CA VAL A 345 20.65 -23.72 -8.05
C VAL A 345 19.51 -22.78 -7.69
N THR A 346 19.07 -22.84 -6.43
CA THR A 346 17.96 -22.04 -5.91
C THR A 346 18.44 -21.04 -4.87
N ARG A 347 17.99 -19.79 -5.01
CA ARG A 347 18.23 -18.67 -4.10
C ARG A 347 16.87 -18.21 -3.57
N ARG A 348 16.56 -18.48 -2.30
CA ARG A 348 15.27 -18.16 -1.69
C ARG A 348 15.48 -17.47 -0.33
N ALA A 349 14.61 -16.52 -0.01
CA ALA A 349 14.47 -15.95 1.33
C ALA A 349 13.01 -16.00 1.77
N LYS A 350 12.77 -16.10 3.08
CA LYS A 350 11.42 -15.98 3.67
C LYS A 350 11.51 -15.14 4.92
N THR A 351 10.87 -13.98 4.93
CA THR A 351 10.98 -13.04 6.04
C THR A 351 9.76 -12.13 6.14
N THR A 352 9.66 -11.41 7.26
CA THR A 352 8.70 -10.34 7.47
C THR A 352 9.46 -9.05 7.78
N ILE A 353 9.14 -7.96 7.10
CA ILE A 353 9.81 -6.66 7.25
C ILE A 353 8.80 -5.53 7.27
N GLU A 354 9.18 -4.37 7.81
CA GLU A 354 8.39 -3.15 7.78
C GLU A 354 9.16 -2.03 7.11
N LEU A 355 8.56 -1.44 6.08
CA LEU A 355 9.19 -0.42 5.25
C LEU A 355 8.19 0.70 4.94
N ARG A 356 8.69 1.90 4.68
CA ARG A 356 7.89 3.00 4.13
C ARG A 356 7.77 2.89 2.62
N ASP A 357 6.81 3.61 2.06
CA ASP A 357 6.68 3.78 0.60
C ASP A 357 8.02 4.25 -0.03
N GLY A 358 8.51 3.49 -1.00
CA GLY A 358 9.78 3.73 -1.71
C GLY A 358 11.05 3.38 -0.92
N GLN A 359 10.97 2.89 0.32
CA GLN A 359 12.14 2.56 1.13
C GLN A 359 12.69 1.18 0.76
N SER A 360 13.96 1.13 0.34
CA SER A 360 14.63 -0.14 0.04
C SER A 360 15.27 -0.77 1.28
N PHE A 361 15.27 -2.11 1.35
CA PHE A 361 15.95 -2.87 2.40
C PHE A 361 16.58 -4.15 1.85
N ALA A 362 17.79 -4.46 2.30
CA ALA A 362 18.47 -5.72 1.94
C ALA A 362 18.06 -6.82 2.94
N ILE A 363 17.33 -7.82 2.47
CA ILE A 363 16.74 -8.87 3.31
C ILE A 363 17.62 -10.10 3.46
N ALA A 364 18.58 -10.28 2.56
CA ALA A 364 19.50 -11.41 2.57
C ALA A 364 20.84 -11.02 1.94
N GLY A 365 21.92 -11.58 2.47
CA GLY A 365 23.28 -11.47 1.96
C GLY A 365 24.00 -12.80 2.15
N LEU A 366 24.65 -13.34 1.11
CA LEU A 366 25.43 -14.58 1.19
C LEU A 366 26.76 -14.40 0.48
N LEU A 367 27.85 -14.66 1.20
CA LEU A 367 29.20 -14.78 0.65
C LEU A 367 29.51 -16.25 0.37
N GLN A 368 29.85 -16.57 -0.87
CA GLN A 368 30.29 -17.88 -1.29
C GLN A 368 31.73 -17.80 -1.82
N SER A 369 32.61 -18.65 -1.31
CA SER A 369 34.01 -18.73 -1.75
C SER A 369 34.36 -20.15 -2.22
N ASN A 370 34.78 -20.28 -3.46
CA ASN A 370 35.28 -21.53 -4.03
C ASN A 370 36.80 -21.43 -4.27
N HIS A 371 37.55 -22.43 -3.81
CA HIS A 371 39.00 -22.52 -3.94
C HIS A 371 39.38 -23.82 -4.64
N SER A 372 39.94 -23.72 -5.84
CA SER A 372 40.51 -24.85 -6.56
C SER A 372 42.03 -24.72 -6.64
N LYS A 373 42.74 -25.77 -6.23
CA LYS A 373 44.20 -25.88 -6.34
C LYS A 373 44.51 -27.10 -7.20
N ALA A 374 44.99 -26.90 -8.42
CA ALA A 374 45.48 -27.98 -9.25
C ALA A 374 47.01 -27.92 -9.30
N ARG A 375 47.67 -29.02 -8.93
CA ARG A 375 49.14 -29.13 -9.00
C ARG A 375 49.47 -30.29 -9.93
N ARG A 376 50.02 -29.98 -11.11
CA ARG A 376 50.56 -30.96 -12.05
C ARG A 376 52.08 -30.98 -11.88
N GLN A 377 52.67 -32.16 -11.74
CA GLN A 377 54.12 -32.33 -11.63
C GLN A 377 54.53 -33.60 -12.37
N LEU A 378 55.70 -33.58 -13.00
CA LEU A 378 56.29 -34.80 -13.56
C LEU A 378 56.74 -35.74 -12.43
N PRO A 379 56.47 -37.06 -12.52
CA PRO A 379 56.96 -38.01 -11.55
C PRO A 379 58.50 -37.99 -11.49
N TRP A 380 59.07 -38.22 -10.31
CA TRP A 380 60.51 -38.15 -9.97
C TRP A 380 61.12 -36.75 -9.99
N ILE A 381 61.15 -36.06 -11.13
CA ILE A 381 61.92 -34.81 -11.29
C ILE A 381 61.22 -33.61 -10.63
N GLY A 382 59.89 -33.67 -10.43
CA GLY A 382 59.11 -32.63 -9.77
C GLY A 382 59.29 -32.54 -8.24
N GLN A 383 60.02 -33.47 -7.63
CA GLN A 383 60.28 -33.53 -6.18
C GLN A 383 61.69 -33.06 -5.79
N VAL A 384 62.59 -32.87 -6.77
CA VAL A 384 63.98 -32.47 -6.52
C VAL A 384 64.03 -31.02 -6.00
N PRO A 385 64.67 -30.74 -4.85
CA PRO A 385 64.90 -29.38 -4.39
C PRO A 385 65.61 -28.56 -5.47
N VAL A 386 65.27 -27.27 -5.62
CA VAL A 386 65.82 -26.36 -6.64
C VAL A 386 65.36 -26.66 -8.09
N LEU A 387 65.48 -27.91 -8.57
CA LEU A 387 65.15 -28.28 -9.96
C LEU A 387 63.65 -28.53 -10.20
N GLY A 388 62.91 -29.00 -9.19
CA GLY A 388 61.50 -29.37 -9.32
C GLY A 388 60.55 -28.20 -9.59
N SER A 389 61.00 -26.95 -9.45
CA SER A 389 60.21 -25.75 -9.77
C SER A 389 59.98 -25.56 -11.27
N LEU A 390 60.92 -25.99 -12.12
CA LEU A 390 60.83 -25.94 -13.58
C LEU A 390 59.93 -27.03 -14.16
N PHE A 391 59.69 -28.10 -13.38
CA PHE A 391 58.94 -29.30 -13.79
C PHE A 391 57.62 -29.49 -13.01
N ARG A 392 57.15 -28.44 -12.32
CA ARG A 392 55.85 -28.38 -11.65
C ARG A 392 55.06 -27.17 -12.16
N SER A 393 53.78 -27.37 -12.46
CA SER A 393 52.82 -26.29 -12.69
C SER A 393 51.76 -26.34 -11.60
N ALA A 394 51.54 -25.23 -10.90
CA ALA A 394 50.43 -25.08 -9.98
C ALA A 394 49.48 -24.01 -10.54
N SER A 395 48.21 -24.35 -10.69
CA SER A 395 47.15 -23.38 -10.95
C SER A 395 46.33 -23.21 -9.67
N TYR A 396 46.19 -21.96 -9.24
CA TYR A 396 45.35 -21.56 -8.12
C TYR A 396 44.18 -20.75 -8.67
N GLU A 397 42.96 -21.21 -8.43
CA GLU A 397 41.74 -20.54 -8.83
C GLU A 397 40.90 -20.25 -7.57
N ARG A 398 40.56 -18.98 -7.35
CA ARG A 398 39.69 -18.51 -6.27
C ARG A 398 38.53 -17.78 -6.92
N ARG A 399 37.31 -18.18 -6.58
CA ARG A 399 36.06 -17.54 -7.01
C ARG A 399 35.25 -17.14 -5.79
N GLU A 400 35.07 -15.85 -5.58
CA GLU A 400 34.22 -15.31 -4.52
C GLU A 400 32.97 -14.61 -5.12
N THR A 401 31.77 -15.03 -4.73
CA THR A 401 30.49 -14.42 -5.11
C THR A 401 29.70 -13.94 -3.90
N ASP A 402 29.18 -12.72 -3.98
CA ASP A 402 28.28 -12.11 -2.99
C ASP A 402 26.87 -11.98 -3.58
N LEU A 403 25.89 -12.69 -3.02
CA LEU A 403 24.47 -12.52 -3.35
C LEU A 403 23.83 -11.52 -2.38
N VAL A 404 23.04 -10.58 -2.91
CA VAL A 404 22.20 -9.67 -2.12
C VAL A 404 20.78 -9.69 -2.68
N ILE A 405 19.79 -9.78 -1.80
CA ILE A 405 18.37 -9.63 -2.14
C ILE A 405 17.87 -8.31 -1.55
N ILE A 406 17.41 -7.40 -2.42
CA ILE A 406 16.91 -6.07 -2.06
C ILE A 406 15.43 -6.01 -2.36
N VAL A 407 14.64 -5.41 -1.47
CA VAL A 407 13.20 -5.22 -1.66
C VAL A 407 12.80 -3.77 -1.43
N THR A 408 11.83 -3.29 -2.21
CA THR A 408 11.30 -1.93 -2.15
C THR A 408 9.79 -1.96 -2.39
N PRO A 409 8.94 -1.61 -1.40
CA PRO A 409 7.51 -1.48 -1.62
C PRO A 409 7.16 -0.08 -2.14
N ARG A 410 6.09 0.01 -2.90
CA ARG A 410 5.48 1.27 -3.32
C ARG A 410 3.96 1.21 -3.21
N LEU A 411 3.34 2.29 -2.75
CA LEU A 411 1.89 2.46 -2.84
C LEU A 411 1.52 2.88 -4.27
N VAL A 412 0.62 2.14 -4.89
CA VAL A 412 0.19 2.39 -6.28
C VAL A 412 -1.32 2.56 -6.36
N GLN A 413 -1.76 3.25 -7.40
CA GLN A 413 -3.17 3.46 -7.72
C GLN A 413 -3.48 2.86 -9.09
N PRO A 414 -4.69 2.32 -9.30
CA PRO A 414 -5.09 1.84 -10.60
C PRO A 414 -5.22 3.01 -11.59
N ALA A 415 -4.90 2.74 -12.87
CA ALA A 415 -5.14 3.70 -13.95
C ALA A 415 -6.63 3.98 -14.12
N GLY A 416 -6.98 5.19 -14.55
CA GLY A 416 -8.36 5.58 -14.80
C GLY A 416 -8.97 4.82 -15.98
N PRO A 417 -10.30 4.61 -16.02
CA PRO A 417 -10.96 4.04 -17.19
C PRO A 417 -10.66 4.86 -18.46
N GLY A 418 -10.02 4.23 -19.44
CA GLY A 418 -9.62 4.87 -20.70
C GLY A 418 -8.18 5.38 -20.75
N ASP A 419 -7.45 5.31 -19.64
CA ASP A 419 -6.01 5.56 -19.65
C ASP A 419 -5.30 4.45 -20.43
N ARG A 420 -4.38 4.84 -21.32
CA ARG A 420 -3.52 3.87 -22.02
C ARG A 420 -2.46 3.35 -21.06
N LEU A 421 -2.51 2.05 -20.77
CA LEU A 421 -1.45 1.35 -20.07
C LEU A 421 -0.19 1.38 -20.94
N VAL A 422 0.88 1.98 -20.41
CA VAL A 422 2.18 2.01 -21.08
C VAL A 422 2.87 0.66 -20.84
N THR A 423 3.08 -0.08 -21.90
CA THR A 423 3.85 -1.32 -21.90
C THR A 423 5.33 -1.04 -22.16
N PRO A 424 6.26 -1.94 -21.76
CA PRO A 424 7.67 -1.82 -22.13
C PRO A 424 7.90 -1.67 -23.64
N PHE A 425 6.99 -2.24 -24.45
CA PHE A 425 7.00 -2.17 -25.90
C PHE A 425 6.61 -0.79 -26.46
N ASP A 426 5.94 0.08 -25.68
CA ASP A 426 5.59 1.43 -26.16
C ASP A 426 6.80 2.37 -26.19
N LYS A 427 7.91 1.99 -25.54
CA LYS A 427 9.15 2.78 -25.51
C LYS A 427 10.03 2.56 -26.74
N HIS A 428 9.84 1.47 -27.49
CA HIS A 428 10.68 1.09 -28.63
C HIS A 428 9.83 0.68 -29.83
N VAL A 429 10.32 0.96 -31.03
CA VAL A 429 9.70 0.52 -32.29
C VAL A 429 10.79 -0.09 -33.14
N PRO A 430 10.47 -1.12 -33.95
CA PRO A 430 11.46 -1.77 -34.81
C PRO A 430 12.15 -0.72 -35.70
N ALA A 431 13.46 -0.90 -35.84
CA ALA A 431 14.26 -0.09 -36.76
C ALA A 431 13.82 -0.35 -38.20
N ASN A 432 14.04 0.63 -39.08
CA ASN A 432 13.78 0.41 -40.52
C ASN A 432 14.96 -0.34 -41.15
N ASP A 433 14.76 -1.02 -42.29
CA ASP A 433 15.77 -1.88 -42.94
C ASP A 433 17.13 -1.21 -43.09
N ILE A 434 17.17 0.07 -43.49
CA ILE A 434 18.42 0.85 -43.62
C ILE A 434 19.12 0.99 -42.26
N GLU A 435 18.38 1.24 -41.18
CA GLU A 435 18.94 1.39 -39.83
C GLU A 435 19.41 0.02 -39.27
N PHE A 436 18.68 -1.05 -39.57
CA PHE A 436 19.06 -2.42 -39.22
C PHE A 436 20.34 -2.85 -39.94
N PHE A 437 20.38 -2.72 -41.28
CA PHE A 437 21.49 -3.19 -42.10
C PHE A 437 22.75 -2.29 -42.07
N LEU A 438 22.62 -0.96 -41.95
CA LEU A 438 23.78 -0.08 -41.90
C LEU A 438 24.28 0.23 -40.49
N ASN A 439 23.37 0.31 -39.50
CA ASN A 439 23.73 0.73 -38.15
C ASN A 439 23.64 -0.40 -37.11
N GLY A 440 23.23 -1.61 -37.51
CA GLY A 440 23.12 -2.77 -36.63
C GLY A 440 22.15 -2.55 -35.47
N LYS A 441 21.10 -1.74 -35.67
CA LYS A 441 20.10 -1.44 -34.63
C LYS A 441 18.82 -2.17 -34.93
N ASP A 442 18.38 -3.01 -34.01
CA ASP A 442 17.15 -3.79 -34.14
C ASP A 442 15.91 -2.95 -33.74
N GLU A 443 16.10 -2.00 -32.84
CA GLU A 443 15.04 -1.14 -32.33
C GLU A 443 15.48 0.32 -32.21
N LYS A 444 14.50 1.24 -32.27
CA LYS A 444 14.69 2.66 -31.97
C LYS A 444 13.72 3.14 -30.90
N PRO A 445 14.12 4.12 -30.06
CA PRO A 445 13.20 4.75 -29.13
C PRO A 445 11.99 5.31 -29.85
N ALA A 446 10.78 5.06 -29.33
CA ALA A 446 9.53 5.45 -29.96
C ALA A 446 9.43 6.97 -30.20
N TRP A 447 10.07 7.77 -29.35
CA TRP A 447 10.17 9.21 -29.55
C TRP A 447 10.99 9.58 -30.79
N LYS A 448 12.06 8.84 -31.14
CA LYS A 448 12.86 9.06 -32.37
C LYS A 448 12.13 8.62 -33.63
N ALA A 449 11.33 7.55 -33.56
CA ALA A 449 10.43 7.19 -34.65
C ALA A 449 9.33 8.25 -34.85
N HIS A 450 8.86 8.87 -33.76
CA HIS A 450 7.97 10.01 -33.82
C HIS A 450 8.65 11.23 -34.45
N VAL A 451 9.92 11.51 -34.17
CA VAL A 451 10.71 12.59 -34.81
C VAL A 451 10.90 12.36 -36.33
N ALA A 452 11.09 11.12 -36.76
CA ALA A 452 11.17 10.79 -38.20
C ALA A 452 9.82 11.01 -38.92
N ARG A 453 8.70 10.69 -38.26
CA ARG A 453 7.34 11.00 -38.78
C ARG A 453 6.98 12.48 -38.65
N THR A 454 7.44 13.18 -37.61
CA THR A 454 7.17 14.61 -37.37
C THR A 454 8.09 15.56 -38.13
N ARG A 455 9.23 15.10 -38.68
CA ARG A 455 9.91 15.84 -39.77
C ARG A 455 9.05 15.93 -41.04
N ARG A 456 8.05 15.04 -41.21
CA ARG A 456 6.98 15.17 -42.21
C ARG A 456 5.69 15.81 -41.67
N ALA A 457 5.60 16.06 -40.37
CA ALA A 457 4.39 16.56 -39.72
C ALA A 457 4.75 17.52 -38.57
N HIS A 458 5.38 18.64 -38.91
CA HIS A 458 5.49 19.77 -38.01
C HIS A 458 4.20 20.60 -38.09
N ARG A 459 3.23 20.34 -37.22
CA ARG A 459 2.46 21.40 -36.55
C ARG A 459 1.63 20.85 -35.38
N LYS A 460 1.80 21.49 -34.24
CA LYS A 460 0.99 21.44 -32.99
C LYS A 460 1.36 20.36 -31.97
N GLN A 461 2.16 20.81 -31.01
CA GLN A 461 2.40 20.21 -29.69
C GLN A 461 1.16 20.33 -28.78
N ARG A 462 1.10 19.50 -27.73
CA ARG A 462 0.85 19.92 -26.34
C ARG A 462 1.22 18.80 -25.34
N ARG A 463 1.75 19.20 -24.18
CA ARG A 463 2.23 18.35 -23.06
C ARG A 463 1.13 18.08 -22.01
N VAL A 464 1.21 16.93 -21.33
CA VAL A 464 0.31 16.41 -20.26
C VAL A 464 1.13 16.23 -18.95
N PRO A 465 0.55 16.35 -17.72
CA PRO A 465 1.26 16.14 -16.45
C PRO A 465 1.36 14.65 -16.04
N ALA A 466 2.27 14.35 -15.10
CA ALA A 466 2.69 12.99 -14.71
C ALA A 466 1.70 12.27 -13.77
N THR A 467 1.42 11.00 -14.06
CA THR A 467 0.62 10.04 -13.28
C THR A 467 1.49 8.88 -12.80
N GLY A 468 1.25 8.42 -11.58
CA GLY A 468 2.05 7.38 -10.91
C GLY A 468 2.05 6.06 -11.66
N HIS A 469 3.23 5.65 -12.13
CA HIS A 469 3.54 4.32 -12.65
C HIS A 469 4.90 3.88 -12.13
N MET A 470 5.04 2.56 -12.03
CA MET A 470 6.17 1.73 -11.62
C MET A 470 7.51 1.92 -12.37
N LEU A 471 7.55 2.80 -13.37
CA LEU A 471 8.75 3.07 -14.17
C LEU A 471 8.73 4.52 -14.69
N ASP A 472 8.92 5.52 -13.83
CA ASP A 472 9.24 6.87 -14.31
C ASP A 472 10.15 7.67 -13.34
N ALA A 473 11.20 8.24 -13.90
CA ALA A 473 12.05 9.26 -13.30
C ALA A 473 12.19 10.41 -14.33
N GLY A 474 11.59 11.57 -14.01
CA GLY A 474 11.97 12.88 -14.57
C GLY A 474 10.97 13.60 -15.49
N ALA A 475 10.14 14.49 -14.91
CA ALA A 475 9.33 15.53 -15.58
C ALA A 475 10.19 16.84 -15.82
N PRO A 476 9.69 18.00 -16.37
CA PRO A 476 8.30 18.41 -16.66
C PRO A 476 8.02 19.34 -17.88
N ALA A 477 6.72 19.63 -18.11
CA ALA A 477 6.08 20.98 -18.16
C ALA A 477 5.26 21.44 -19.42
N ALA A 478 3.92 21.40 -19.27
CA ALA A 478 2.94 22.52 -19.42
C ALA A 478 2.41 23.10 -20.78
N ALA A 479 1.06 23.21 -20.82
CA ALA A 479 0.20 24.39 -21.12
C ALA A 479 -0.44 24.67 -22.52
N ALA A 480 -1.71 25.17 -22.43
CA ALA A 480 -2.60 26.01 -23.31
C ALA A 480 -2.61 25.91 -24.86
N GLN A 481 -3.67 26.13 -25.67
CA GLN A 481 -5.13 26.38 -25.61
C GLN A 481 -5.64 26.35 -27.09
N GLY A 482 -6.95 26.07 -27.30
CA GLY A 482 -7.82 26.74 -28.29
C GLY A 482 -7.71 26.53 -29.82
N GLY A 483 -8.84 26.18 -30.45
CA GLY A 483 -9.28 26.83 -31.71
C GLY A 483 -9.44 25.92 -32.93
N GLY A 484 -10.68 25.74 -33.38
CA GLY A 484 -11.11 24.83 -34.45
C GLY A 484 -10.87 25.32 -35.89
N LEU A 485 -11.16 24.44 -36.87
CA LEU A 485 -12.20 24.67 -37.89
C LEU A 485 -12.40 23.42 -38.79
N LYS A 486 -13.66 22.99 -38.83
CA LYS A 486 -14.52 22.47 -39.91
C LYS A 486 -13.97 21.63 -41.10
N SER A 487 -14.65 20.48 -41.24
CA SER A 487 -15.34 19.96 -42.44
C SER A 487 -14.53 19.26 -43.53
N TYR A 488 -14.79 17.96 -43.71
CA TYR A 488 -15.16 17.39 -45.02
C TYR A 488 -16.19 16.27 -44.86
N LYS A 489 -17.15 16.25 -45.79
CA LYS A 489 -18.36 15.43 -45.90
C LYS A 489 -18.18 14.48 -47.09
N GLY A 490 -18.66 13.24 -46.98
CA GLY A 490 -18.74 12.26 -48.08
C GLY A 490 -18.57 10.83 -47.54
N ALA A 491 -19.61 10.13 -47.09
CA ALA A 491 -20.66 9.45 -47.86
C ALA A 491 -20.20 8.11 -48.45
N TYR A 492 -20.53 7.00 -47.78
CA TYR A 492 -20.78 5.69 -48.39
C TYR A 492 -21.84 4.96 -47.55
N GLU A 493 -22.97 4.63 -48.17
CA GLU A 493 -24.08 3.83 -47.64
C GLU A 493 -24.34 2.67 -48.63
N GLY A 494 -24.65 1.48 -48.09
CA GLY A 494 -25.36 0.39 -48.80
C GLY A 494 -24.49 -0.74 -49.39
N VAL A 495 -24.60 -1.97 -48.87
CA VAL A 495 -25.66 -2.96 -49.18
C VAL A 495 -25.31 -4.32 -48.51
N LEU A 496 -26.33 -4.91 -47.88
CA LEU A 496 -26.38 -6.23 -47.22
C LEU A 496 -26.46 -7.40 -48.20
N LYS A 497 -25.95 -8.59 -47.81
CA LYS A 497 -26.54 -9.93 -48.03
C LYS A 497 -25.79 -10.97 -47.17
N GLN A 498 -26.45 -11.52 -46.14
CA GLN A 498 -27.06 -12.86 -46.08
C GLN A 498 -26.08 -14.02 -45.80
N SER A 499 -26.12 -14.54 -44.58
CA SER A 499 -26.10 -15.98 -44.31
C SER A 499 -26.65 -16.28 -42.91
N ARG A 500 -27.94 -16.62 -42.89
CA ARG A 500 -28.66 -17.32 -41.82
C ARG A 500 -28.32 -18.81 -41.95
N LEU A 501 -27.88 -19.46 -40.89
CA LEU A 501 -28.04 -20.91 -40.73
C LEU A 501 -28.56 -21.19 -39.33
N GLU A 502 -29.65 -21.94 -39.33
CA GLU A 502 -30.48 -22.31 -38.20
C GLU A 502 -29.86 -23.49 -37.43
N SER A 503 -30.22 -23.55 -36.14
CA SER A 503 -30.03 -24.69 -35.24
C SER A 503 -30.67 -25.98 -35.77
N PRO A 504 -30.35 -27.13 -35.16
CA PRO A 504 -31.46 -27.85 -34.55
C PRO A 504 -31.18 -28.34 -33.12
N LEU A 505 -32.30 -28.46 -32.43
CA LEU A 505 -32.51 -29.03 -31.10
C LEU A 505 -32.04 -30.48 -31.00
N VAL A 506 -31.53 -30.86 -29.83
CA VAL A 506 -31.56 -32.26 -29.35
C VAL A 506 -32.23 -32.27 -27.97
N THR A 507 -33.36 -32.97 -27.94
CA THR A 507 -34.22 -33.31 -26.81
C THR A 507 -33.84 -34.67 -26.21
N GLY A 508 -34.06 -34.82 -24.90
CA GLY A 508 -34.15 -36.11 -24.18
C GLY A 508 -32.87 -36.47 -23.42
N SER A 509 -32.87 -36.95 -22.17
CA SER A 509 -33.94 -37.43 -21.30
C SER A 509 -33.34 -37.65 -19.91
N LEU A 510 -34.09 -37.31 -18.86
CA LEU A 510 -33.88 -37.79 -17.48
C LEU A 510 -33.93 -39.32 -17.43
N PRO A 511 -33.37 -39.93 -16.37
CA PRO A 511 -34.11 -41.01 -15.74
C PRO A 511 -34.38 -40.74 -14.26
N GLU A 512 -35.55 -41.26 -13.93
CA GLU A 512 -36.32 -41.25 -12.72
C GLU A 512 -35.68 -42.10 -11.62
N ALA A 513 -35.98 -41.71 -10.38
CA ALA A 513 -35.65 -42.47 -9.19
C ALA A 513 -36.40 -43.81 -9.13
N THR A 514 -35.74 -44.85 -8.62
CA THR A 514 -36.43 -46.02 -8.06
C THR A 514 -35.84 -46.35 -6.69
N ALA A 515 -36.74 -46.43 -5.72
CA ALA A 515 -36.49 -46.73 -4.32
C ALA A 515 -36.15 -48.21 -4.08
N GLY A 516 -35.39 -48.49 -3.02
CA GLY A 516 -35.11 -49.86 -2.59
C GLY A 516 -34.29 -50.01 -1.31
N ALA A 517 -34.94 -49.80 -0.16
CA ALA A 517 -34.75 -50.51 1.12
C ALA A 517 -33.33 -50.71 1.73
N GLY A 518 -33.03 -49.88 2.74
CA GLY A 518 -32.86 -50.31 4.14
C GLY A 518 -31.63 -51.12 4.57
N ARG A 519 -30.80 -50.53 5.45
CA ARG A 519 -30.45 -51.13 6.76
C ARG A 519 -29.73 -50.14 7.69
N LYS A 520 -30.09 -50.27 8.97
CA LYS A 520 -29.69 -49.47 10.14
C LYS A 520 -28.19 -49.59 10.45
N GLY A 521 -27.58 -48.48 10.87
CA GLY A 521 -26.25 -48.45 11.51
C GLY A 521 -26.11 -47.23 12.40
N LYS A 522 -26.23 -47.44 13.70
CA LYS A 522 -26.15 -46.48 14.81
C LYS A 522 -24.67 -46.31 15.23
N TRP A 523 -24.41 -45.26 16.02
CA TRP A 523 -23.24 -45.03 16.92
C TRP A 523 -22.07 -44.19 16.34
N ILE A 524 -21.33 -43.35 17.07
CA ILE A 524 -21.27 -42.80 18.44
C ILE A 524 -20.35 -41.56 18.36
N ARG A 525 -20.61 -40.51 19.16
CA ARG A 525 -19.63 -39.46 19.50
C ARG A 525 -18.71 -39.96 20.61
N PRO A 526 -17.40 -39.63 20.65
CA PRO A 526 -16.69 -39.60 21.91
C PRO A 526 -16.39 -38.16 22.35
N ALA A 527 -16.67 -37.91 23.63
CA ALA A 527 -16.15 -36.81 24.41
C ALA A 527 -14.98 -37.32 25.28
N SER A 528 -13.97 -36.47 25.43
CA SER A 528 -13.09 -36.25 26.61
C SER A 528 -12.52 -37.41 27.44
N SER A 529 -11.19 -37.38 27.60
CA SER A 529 -10.44 -37.62 28.87
C SER A 529 -9.07 -36.92 28.74
N ARG A 530 -8.75 -35.85 29.49
CA ARG A 530 -8.10 -35.76 30.82
C ARG A 530 -6.83 -36.60 31.04
N ALA A 531 -5.73 -35.84 31.15
CA ALA A 531 -4.63 -35.88 32.13
C ALA A 531 -3.70 -37.11 32.23
N PHE A 532 -2.38 -36.85 32.07
CA PHE A 532 -1.36 -37.36 32.99
C PHE A 532 -0.15 -36.41 33.07
N GLU A 533 0.37 -36.29 34.28
CA GLU A 533 1.49 -35.47 34.77
C GLU A 533 2.87 -36.10 34.51
N SER A 534 3.89 -35.24 34.64
CA SER A 534 5.25 -35.46 35.18
C SER A 534 6.41 -35.92 34.28
N GLY A 535 7.50 -35.14 34.37
CA GLY A 535 8.87 -35.64 34.51
C GLY A 535 9.76 -35.59 33.27
N GLY A 536 10.71 -34.64 33.23
CA GLY A 536 11.82 -34.59 32.27
C GLY A 536 12.34 -33.19 32.03
#